data_AF-A0AAU2G4G0-F1
#
_entry.id   AF-A0AAU2G4G0-F1
#
_cell.length_a   1.000
_cell.length_b   1.000
_cell.length_c   1.000
_cell.angle_alpha   90.00
_cell.angle_beta   90.00
_cell.angle_gamma   90.00
#
_symmetry.space_group_name_H-M   'P 1'
#
loop_
_entity.id
_entity.type
_entity.pdbx_description
1 polymer ?
#
loop_
_entity_poly.entity_id
_entity_poly.type
_entity_poly.pdbx_seq_one_letter_code
_entity_poly.pdbx_strand_id
1 'polypeptide(L)'
;MTHGDVETTPPLDRAGAFTALERAVRWWGADVPEDPGAGELAQLLDEIVERLHADQGNDYSQSAAKLLAQAAEALRAVARLGSLLPVISLWHLRAALRKEADARGQLASQSDPQPAASLL
;
A
#
# COMPACT_ATOMS: atom_id res chain seq x y z
N MET A 1 -7.93 -36.14 19.33
CA MET A 1 -8.35 -35.11 18.35
C MET A 1 -8.19 -33.75 19.02
N THR A 2 -7.01 -33.14 18.91
CA THR A 2 -6.73 -31.79 19.41
C THR A 2 -7.25 -30.80 18.37
N HIS A 3 -8.24 -29.99 18.75
CA HIS A 3 -8.63 -28.83 17.95
C HIS A 3 -7.44 -27.88 17.95
N GLY A 4 -6.81 -27.71 16.80
CA GLY A 4 -5.80 -26.67 16.62
C GLY A 4 -6.48 -25.32 16.83
N ASP A 5 -6.02 -24.58 17.83
CA ASP A 5 -6.20 -23.14 17.88
C ASP A 5 -5.68 -22.58 16.57
N VAL A 6 -6.60 -22.28 15.65
CA VAL A 6 -6.30 -21.37 14.56
C VAL A 6 -6.08 -20.05 15.27
N GLU A 7 -4.82 -19.66 15.44
CA GLU A 7 -4.45 -18.31 15.86
C GLU A 7 -5.16 -17.33 14.94
N THR A 8 -6.31 -16.85 15.37
CA THR A 8 -7.09 -15.87 14.64
C THR A 8 -6.36 -14.56 14.88
N THR A 9 -5.45 -14.23 13.95
CA THR A 9 -4.82 -12.91 13.96
C THR A 9 -5.95 -11.88 14.07
N PRO A 10 -5.95 -11.03 15.12
CA PRO A 10 -7.02 -10.07 15.31
C PRO A 10 -7.18 -9.23 14.06
N PRO A 11 -8.41 -8.88 13.65
CA PRO A 11 -8.62 -8.01 12.51
C PRO A 11 -7.87 -6.70 12.72
N LEU A 12 -7.07 -6.29 11.74
CA LEU A 12 -6.21 -5.12 11.83
C LEU A 12 -7.00 -3.89 12.29
N ASP A 13 -6.62 -3.33 13.43
CA ASP A 13 -7.22 -2.13 14.00
C ASP A 13 -6.62 -0.87 13.36
N ARG A 14 -7.04 0.31 13.85
CA ARG A 14 -6.58 1.58 13.27
C ARG A 14 -5.07 1.77 13.45
N ALA A 15 -4.55 1.56 14.66
CA ALA A 15 -3.14 1.76 14.97
C ALA A 15 -2.26 0.79 14.18
N GLY A 16 -2.64 -0.49 14.16
CA GLY A 16 -1.96 -1.50 13.35
C GLY A 16 -1.98 -1.16 11.86
N ALA A 17 -3.05 -0.55 11.35
CA ALA A 17 -3.10 -0.11 9.97
C ALA A 17 -2.14 1.06 9.67
N PHE A 18 -2.01 2.04 10.57
CA PHE A 18 -1.02 3.11 10.44
C PHE A 18 0.41 2.55 10.46
N THR A 19 0.75 1.72 11.45
CA THR A 19 2.06 1.08 11.55
C THR A 19 2.40 0.28 10.29
N ALA A 20 1.43 -0.44 9.74
CA ALA A 20 1.63 -1.20 8.50
C ALA A 20 1.85 -0.28 7.29
N LEU A 21 1.11 0.82 7.18
CA LEU A 21 1.26 1.81 6.11
C LEU A 21 2.61 2.52 6.19
N GLU A 22 3.06 2.91 7.38
CA GLU A 22 4.38 3.50 7.55
C GLU A 22 5.49 2.56 7.08
N ARG A 23 5.43 1.29 7.49
CA ARG A 23 6.39 0.28 7.05
C ARG A 23 6.37 0.09 5.54
N ALA A 24 5.18 0.13 4.94
CA ALA A 24 5.04 0.09 3.50
C ALA A 24 5.66 1.30 2.81
N VAL A 25 5.35 2.52 3.25
CA VAL A 25 5.91 3.75 2.68
C VAL A 25 7.44 3.77 2.81
N ARG A 26 8.00 3.31 3.95
CA ARG A 26 9.46 3.12 4.11
C ARG A 26 10.03 2.07 3.14
N TRP A 27 9.31 0.99 2.83
CA TRP A 27 9.74 -0.01 1.84
C TRP A 27 9.93 0.61 0.45
N TRP A 28 9.08 1.58 0.08
CA TRP A 28 9.20 2.34 -1.16
C TRP A 28 10.35 3.38 -1.15
N GLY A 29 11.10 3.47 -0.05
CA GLY A 29 12.25 4.35 0.12
C GLY A 29 11.91 5.79 0.51
N ALA A 30 10.69 6.06 0.96
CA ALA A 30 10.32 7.36 1.50
C ALA A 30 10.75 7.50 2.97
N ASP A 31 11.17 8.72 3.34
CA ASP A 31 11.46 9.07 4.73
C ASP A 31 10.16 9.44 5.45
N VAL A 32 9.78 8.62 6.42
CA VAL A 32 8.47 8.73 7.10
C VAL A 32 8.66 9.44 8.42
N PRO A 33 7.96 10.58 8.67
CA PRO A 33 8.11 11.34 9.91
C PRO A 33 7.61 10.54 11.12
N GLU A 34 7.91 11.04 12.33
CA GLU A 34 7.44 10.44 13.57
C GLU A 34 5.93 10.67 13.75
N ASP A 35 5.18 9.59 14.02
CA ASP A 35 3.72 9.58 14.18
C ASP A 35 2.94 10.26 13.03
N PRO A 36 3.10 9.78 11.79
CA PRO A 36 2.55 10.45 10.62
C PRO A 36 1.03 10.33 10.56
N GLY A 37 0.37 11.44 10.25
CA GLY A 37 -1.04 11.47 9.93
C GLY A 37 -1.35 10.85 8.55
N ALA A 38 -2.63 10.54 8.31
CA ALA A 38 -3.06 9.99 7.02
C ALA A 38 -2.78 10.94 5.84
N GLY A 39 -2.84 12.25 6.06
CA GLY A 39 -2.53 13.25 5.04
C GLY A 39 -1.06 13.23 4.63
N GLU A 40 -0.15 13.11 5.60
CA GLU A 40 1.30 13.04 5.36
C GLU A 40 1.67 11.74 4.64
N LEU A 41 1.11 10.61 5.07
CA LEU A 41 1.29 9.34 4.36
C LEU A 41 0.75 9.40 2.92
N ALA A 42 -0.36 10.11 2.68
CA ALA A 42 -0.88 10.29 1.33
C ALA A 42 0.08 11.10 0.44
N GLN A 43 0.66 12.17 0.98
CA GLN A 43 1.64 12.99 0.27
C GLN A 43 2.91 12.19 -0.09
N LEU A 44 3.43 11.41 0.86
CA LEU A 44 4.58 10.54 0.59
C LEU A 44 4.28 9.51 -0.51
N LEU A 45 3.05 8.98 -0.56
CA LEU A 45 2.63 8.10 -1.66
C LEU A 45 2.58 8.84 -3.01
N ASP A 46 2.17 10.10 -3.06
CA ASP A 46 2.23 10.89 -4.30
C ASP A 46 3.67 11.09 -4.78
N GLU A 47 4.60 11.39 -3.87
CA GLU A 47 6.03 11.52 -4.21
C GLU A 47 6.59 10.20 -4.75
N ILE A 48 6.16 9.06 -4.20
CA ILE A 48 6.50 7.73 -4.73
C ILE A 48 5.91 7.55 -6.15
N VAL A 49 4.65 7.94 -6.36
CA VAL A 49 3.98 7.88 -7.67
C VAL A 49 4.73 8.69 -8.71
N GLU A 50 5.16 9.91 -8.38
CA GLU A 50 5.94 10.77 -9.28
C GLU A 50 7.26 10.10 -9.68
N ARG A 51 7.97 9.48 -8.73
CA ARG A 51 9.21 8.73 -9.03
C ARG A 51 8.95 7.53 -9.94
N LEU A 52 7.87 6.79 -9.73
CA LEU A 52 7.50 5.67 -10.59
C LEU A 52 7.11 6.12 -12.00
N HIS A 53 6.43 7.25 -12.14
CA HIS A 53 6.10 7.80 -13.46
C HIS A 53 7.33 8.29 -14.23
N ALA A 54 8.39 8.72 -13.54
CA ALA A 54 9.65 9.09 -14.17
C ALA A 54 10.35 7.89 -14.83
N ASP A 55 10.04 6.66 -14.41
CA ASP A 55 10.46 5.41 -15.06
C ASP A 55 9.53 5.07 -16.25
N GLN A 56 9.61 5.90 -17.30
CA GLN A 56 8.68 5.89 -18.46
C GLN A 56 8.69 4.60 -19.31
N GLY A 57 9.65 3.70 -19.09
CA GLY A 57 9.82 2.48 -19.90
C GLY A 57 9.20 1.21 -19.31
N ASN A 58 8.53 1.29 -18.16
CA ASN A 58 8.16 0.11 -17.38
C ASN A 58 6.65 0.06 -17.05
N ASP A 59 5.91 -0.80 -17.76
CA ASP A 59 4.47 -1.00 -17.57
C ASP A 59 4.11 -1.44 -16.13
N TYR A 60 5.02 -2.15 -15.44
CA TYR A 60 4.84 -2.53 -14.04
C TYR A 60 4.97 -1.32 -13.11
N SER A 61 5.93 -0.41 -13.36
CA SER A 61 6.06 0.85 -12.63
C SER A 61 4.80 1.72 -12.78
N GLN A 62 4.26 1.83 -14.01
CA GLN A 62 3.03 2.57 -14.27
C GLN A 62 1.81 1.95 -13.57
N SER A 63 1.72 0.62 -13.58
CA SER A 63 0.64 -0.11 -12.90
C SER A 63 0.72 0.05 -11.38
N ALA A 64 1.92 -0.04 -10.81
CA ALA A 64 2.18 0.21 -9.40
C ALA A 64 1.81 1.67 -9.03
N ALA A 65 2.23 2.65 -9.84
CA ALA A 65 1.93 4.06 -9.62
C ALA A 65 0.41 4.32 -9.55
N LYS A 66 -0.36 3.74 -10.47
CA LYS A 66 -1.83 3.86 -10.46
C LYS A 66 -2.46 3.29 -9.19
N LEU A 67 -1.93 2.19 -8.65
CA LEU A 67 -2.41 1.59 -7.41
C LEU A 67 -2.04 2.44 -6.19
N LEU A 68 -0.81 2.95 -6.13
CA LEU A 68 -0.37 3.86 -5.06
C LEU A 68 -1.16 5.18 -5.05
N ALA A 69 -1.51 5.72 -6.22
CA ALA A 69 -2.40 6.88 -6.30
C ALA A 69 -3.80 6.62 -5.69
N GLN A 70 -4.32 5.40 -5.86
CA GLN A 70 -5.59 4.99 -5.21
C GLN A 70 -5.42 4.82 -3.70
N ALA A 71 -4.27 4.33 -3.24
CA ALA A 71 -3.95 4.26 -1.83
C ALA A 71 -3.86 5.66 -1.21
N ALA A 72 -3.18 6.60 -1.87
CA ALA A 72 -3.11 8.00 -1.45
C ALA A 72 -4.51 8.62 -1.31
N GLU A 73 -5.41 8.40 -2.29
CA GLU A 73 -6.77 8.94 -2.19
C GLU A 73 -7.58 8.34 -1.04
N ALA A 74 -7.41 7.05 -0.76
CA ALA A 74 -8.02 6.43 0.42
C ALA A 74 -7.51 7.06 1.72
N LEU A 75 -6.21 7.36 1.83
CA LEU A 75 -5.64 8.06 2.98
C LEU A 75 -6.12 9.50 3.11
N ARG A 76 -6.28 10.22 1.99
CA ARG A 76 -6.91 11.55 2.01
C ARG A 76 -8.35 11.50 2.50
N ALA A 77 -9.11 10.46 2.14
CA ALA A 77 -10.43 10.24 2.70
C ALA A 77 -10.37 10.07 4.23
N VAL A 78 -9.42 9.31 4.76
CA VAL A 78 -9.20 9.18 6.22
C VAL A 78 -8.89 10.54 6.85
N ALA A 79 -8.02 11.34 6.25
CA ALA A 79 -7.66 12.67 6.75
C ALA A 79 -8.87 13.62 6.81
N ARG A 80 -9.75 13.57 5.79
CA ARG A 80 -10.98 14.38 5.73
C ARG A 80 -12.04 13.92 6.74
N LEU A 81 -12.14 12.63 7.01
CA LEU A 81 -13.11 12.05 7.93
C LEU A 81 -12.75 12.27 9.41
N GLY A 82 -11.45 12.42 9.72
CA GLY A 82 -10.97 12.63 11.08
C GLY A 82 -11.39 11.49 12.03
N SER A 83 -11.76 11.85 13.26
CA SER A 83 -12.25 10.90 14.28
C SER A 83 -13.76 10.63 14.22
N LEU A 84 -14.49 11.30 13.32
CA LEU A 84 -15.95 11.30 13.31
C LEU A 84 -16.55 9.98 12.85
N LEU A 85 -15.90 9.30 11.90
CA LEU A 85 -16.37 8.04 11.31
C LEU A 85 -15.28 6.95 11.42
N PRO A 86 -15.10 6.34 12.60
CA PRO A 86 -13.99 5.41 12.84
C PRO A 86 -14.09 4.13 12.00
N VAL A 87 -15.29 3.60 11.79
CA VAL A 87 -15.51 2.40 10.94
C VAL A 87 -15.17 2.67 9.48
N ILE A 88 -15.62 3.82 8.95
CA ILE A 88 -15.34 4.22 7.56
C ILE A 88 -13.86 4.54 7.37
N SER A 89 -13.24 5.20 8.34
CA SER A 89 -11.80 5.45 8.34
C SER A 89 -11.01 4.13 8.29
N LEU A 90 -11.39 3.14 9.11
CA LEU A 90 -10.74 1.84 9.11
C LEU A 90 -10.90 1.10 7.77
N TRP A 91 -12.07 1.22 7.14
CA TRP A 91 -12.29 0.67 5.80
C TRP A 91 -11.33 1.28 4.77
N HIS A 92 -11.17 2.61 4.77
CA HIS A 92 -10.22 3.29 3.88
C HIS A 92 -8.75 2.93 4.18
N LEU A 93 -8.36 2.80 5.45
CA LEU A 93 -7.01 2.36 5.82
C LEU A 93 -6.70 0.96 5.29
N ARG A 94 -7.65 0.03 5.42
CA ARG A 94 -7.52 -1.33 4.86
C ARG A 94 -7.48 -1.32 3.33
N ALA A 95 -8.26 -0.45 2.69
CA ALA A 95 -8.22 -0.26 1.25
C ALA A 95 -6.84 0.26 0.79
N ALA A 96 -6.27 1.26 1.48
CA ALA A 96 -4.94 1.77 1.20
C ALA A 96 -3.87 0.66 1.30
N LEU A 97 -3.89 -0.13 2.37
CA LEU A 97 -2.97 -1.26 2.54
C LEU A 97 -3.08 -2.31 1.44
N ARG A 98 -4.31 -2.65 1.03
CA ARG A 98 -4.51 -3.61 -0.06
C ARG A 98 -3.93 -3.09 -1.38
N LYS A 99 -4.19 -1.81 -1.71
CA LYS A 99 -3.69 -1.18 -2.93
C LYS A 99 -2.17 -1.06 -2.94
N GLU A 100 -1.59 -0.74 -1.79
CA GLU A 100 -0.15 -0.74 -1.60
C GLU A 100 0.47 -2.12 -1.83
N ALA A 101 -0.11 -3.16 -1.22
CA ALA A 101 0.39 -4.53 -1.38
C ALA A 101 0.26 -5.01 -2.85
N ASP A 102 -0.86 -4.70 -3.50
CA ASP A 102 -1.06 -4.98 -4.93
C ASP A 102 0.01 -4.25 -5.78
N ALA A 103 0.36 -3.00 -5.43
CA ALA A 103 1.40 -2.23 -6.14
C ALA A 103 2.79 -2.87 -6.00
N ARG A 104 3.15 -3.34 -4.80
CA ARG A 104 4.39 -4.11 -4.61
C ARG A 104 4.38 -5.41 -5.40
N GLY A 105 3.22 -6.07 -5.50
CA GLY A 105 3.02 -7.24 -6.34
C GLY A 105 3.36 -6.98 -7.81
N GLN A 106 2.98 -5.82 -8.36
CA GLN A 106 3.32 -5.46 -9.75
C GLN A 106 4.83 -5.41 -9.98
N LEU A 107 5.58 -4.79 -9.06
CA LEU A 107 7.04 -4.73 -9.17
C LEU A 107 7.73 -6.08 -8.93
N ALA A 108 7.17 -6.92 -8.06
CA ALA A 108 7.69 -8.28 -7.87
C ALA A 108 7.54 -9.11 -9.16
N SER A 109 6.42 -8.97 -9.87
CA SER A 109 6.19 -9.65 -11.15
C SER A 109 7.15 -9.20 -12.27
N GLN A 110 7.72 -7.99 -12.19
CA GLN A 110 8.80 -7.57 -13.10
C GLN A 110 10.06 -8.42 -12.93
N SER A 111 10.33 -8.90 -11.71
CA SER A 111 11.56 -9.64 -11.36
C SER A 111 11.46 -11.13 -11.66
N ASP A 112 10.26 -11.64 -12.00
CA ASP A 112 10.09 -13.01 -12.46
C ASP A 112 10.46 -13.09 -13.95
N PRO A 113 11.56 -13.80 -14.32
CA PRO A 113 11.86 -14.02 -15.71
C PRO A 113 10.78 -14.92 -16.31
N GLN A 114 9.96 -14.35 -17.20
CA GLN A 114 9.03 -15.11 -18.03
C GLN A 114 9.83 -16.24 -18.71
N PRO A 115 9.46 -17.53 -18.56
CA PRO A 115 10.18 -18.59 -19.24
C PRO A 115 10.12 -18.31 -20.73
N ALA A 116 11.29 -18.13 -21.34
CA ALA A 116 11.44 -17.99 -22.77
C ALA A 116 10.64 -19.11 -23.42
N ALA A 117 9.56 -18.76 -24.10
CA ALA A 117 8.74 -19.72 -24.81
C ALA A 117 9.68 -20.52 -25.71
N SER A 118 9.84 -21.81 -25.39
CA SER A 118 10.60 -22.74 -26.20
C SER A 118 10.00 -22.72 -27.60
N LEU A 119 10.69 -22.05 -28.51
CA LEU A 119 10.48 -22.19 -29.94
C LEU A 119 10.94 -23.60 -30.32
N LEU A 120 9.98 -24.49 -30.55
CA LEU A 120 10.13 -25.71 -31.34
C LEU A 120 9.10 -25.67 -32.47
#